data_AF-A0A841ACM5-F1
#
_entry.id   AF-A0A841ACM5-F1
#
_cell.length_a   1.000
_cell.length_b   1.000
_cell.length_c   1.000
_cell.angle_alpha   90.00
_cell.angle_beta   90.00
_cell.angle_gamma   90.00
#
_symmetry.space_group_name_H-M   'P 1'
#
loop_
_entity.id
_entity.type
_entity.pdbx_description
1 polymer ?
#
loop_
_entity_poly.entity_id
_entity_poly.type
_entity_poly.pdbx_seq_one_letter_code
_entity_poly.pdbx_strand_id
1 'polypeptide(L)'
;MKKGMTPEAVEQMGTQITEAGEQVQQIFTAVQGRVTEFDWTGEDRDRYIQEFESTVGQLVQQVQQQAQEFGDRARNNANQQRDASA
;
A
#
# COMPACT_ATOMS: atom_id res chain seq x y z
N MET A 1 -3.64 0.25 36.35
CA MET A 1 -4.10 -0.42 35.12
C MET A 1 -2.92 -0.54 34.16
N LYS A 2 -2.57 -1.75 33.69
CA LYS A 2 -1.62 -1.88 32.57
C LYS A 2 -2.24 -1.15 31.38
N LYS A 3 -1.54 -0.18 30.80
CA LYS A 3 -2.01 0.52 29.59
C LYS A 3 -1.97 -0.49 28.44
N GLY A 4 -3.07 -1.20 28.20
CA GLY A 4 -3.27 -2.02 27.01
C GLY A 4 -3.40 -1.14 25.76
N MET A 5 -3.45 -1.76 24.58
CA MET A 5 -3.76 -1.01 23.36
C MET A 5 -5.22 -0.53 23.39
N THR A 6 -5.50 0.63 22.80
CA THR A 6 -6.88 1.07 22.55
C THR A 6 -7.36 0.42 21.24
N PRO A 7 -8.36 -0.49 21.27
CA PRO A 7 -8.80 -1.21 20.07
C PRO A 7 -9.19 -0.29 18.91
N GLU A 8 -9.93 0.79 19.21
CA GLU A 8 -10.44 1.73 18.21
C GLU A 8 -9.31 2.46 17.51
N ALA A 9 -8.29 2.88 18.25
CA ALA A 9 -7.12 3.57 17.69
C ALA A 9 -6.31 2.65 16.77
N VAL A 10 -6.21 1.36 17.12
CA VAL A 10 -5.45 0.40 16.31
C VAL A 10 -6.24 -0.02 15.07
N GLU A 11 -7.55 -0.17 15.18
CA GLU A 11 -8.40 -0.39 14.02
C GLU A 11 -8.32 0.77 13.04
N GLN A 12 -8.39 2.02 13.54
CA GLN A 12 -8.21 3.22 12.73
C GLN A 12 -6.84 3.24 12.03
N MET A 13 -5.77 2.92 12.77
CA MET A 13 -4.43 2.81 12.20
C MET A 13 -4.36 1.74 11.09
N GLY A 14 -4.98 0.57 11.29
CA GLY A 14 -5.03 -0.48 10.27
C GLY A 14 -5.74 -0.05 8.98
N THR A 15 -6.83 0.70 9.11
CA THR A 15 -7.53 1.32 7.98
C THR A 15 -6.63 2.32 7.25
N GLN A 16 -5.98 3.24 7.97
CA GLN A 16 -5.08 4.22 7.35
C GLN A 16 -3.91 3.58 6.61
N ILE A 17 -3.34 2.50 7.15
CA ILE A 17 -2.26 1.75 6.48
C ILE A 17 -2.77 1.17 5.16
N THR A 18 -3.95 0.54 5.17
CA THR A 18 -4.57 -0.05 3.96
C THR A 18 -4.81 1.04 2.90
N GLU A 19 -5.42 2.16 3.29
CA GLU A 19 -5.69 3.30 2.41
C GLU A 19 -4.41 3.88 1.80
N ALA A 20 -3.33 3.97 2.58
CA ALA A 20 -2.04 4.43 2.07
C ALA A 20 -1.47 3.48 0.99
N GLY A 21 -1.59 2.17 1.17
CA GLY A 21 -1.20 1.17 0.17
C GLY A 21 -1.98 1.31 -1.14
N GLU A 22 -3.29 1.54 -1.05
CA GLU A 22 -4.15 1.79 -2.22
C GLU A 22 -3.77 3.09 -2.93
N GLN A 23 -3.49 4.16 -2.19
CA GLN A 23 -3.06 5.45 -2.74
C GLN A 23 -1.74 5.32 -3.52
N VAL A 24 -0.78 4.54 -3.02
CA VAL A 24 0.48 4.29 -3.73
C VAL A 24 0.23 3.61 -5.09
N GLN A 25 -0.68 2.63 -5.14
CA GLN A 25 -1.07 1.98 -6.39
C GLN A 25 -1.76 2.95 -7.36
N GLN A 26 -2.65 3.82 -6.87
CA GLN A 26 -3.32 4.83 -7.70
C GLN A 26 -2.32 5.83 -8.30
N ILE A 27 -1.37 6.31 -7.49
CA ILE A 27 -0.31 7.23 -7.93
C ILE A 27 0.54 6.56 -9.00
N PHE A 28 0.94 5.30 -8.80
CA PHE A 28 1.70 4.55 -9.79
C PHE A 28 0.96 4.44 -11.13
N THR A 29 -0.31 4.05 -11.12
CA THR A 29 -1.12 3.94 -12.35
C THR A 29 -1.21 5.27 -13.09
N ALA A 30 -1.37 6.38 -12.37
CA ALA A 30 -1.42 7.72 -12.96
C ALA A 30 -0.08 8.13 -13.60
N VAL A 31 1.05 7.79 -12.95
CA VAL A 31 2.39 8.07 -13.49
C VAL A 31 2.71 7.15 -14.67
N GLN A 32 2.37 5.86 -14.58
CA GLN A 32 2.54 4.88 -15.66
C GLN A 32 1.85 5.36 -16.93
N GLY A 33 0.59 5.82 -16.83
CA GLY A 33 -0.13 6.41 -17.97
C GLY A 33 0.67 7.52 -18.65
N ARG A 34 1.18 8.48 -17.88
CA ARG A 34 2.02 9.58 -18.41
C ARG A 34 3.32 9.11 -19.03
N VAL A 35 3.98 8.10 -18.45
CA VAL A 35 5.20 7.50 -18.98
C VAL A 35 4.93 6.83 -20.33
N THR A 36 3.78 6.17 -20.48
CA THR A 36 3.40 5.48 -21.72
C THR A 36 2.88 6.40 -22.82
N GLU A 37 2.22 7.51 -22.45
CA GLU A 37 1.58 8.47 -23.36
C GLU A 37 2.51 9.57 -23.89
N PHE A 38 3.75 9.64 -23.39
CA PHE A 38 4.71 10.65 -23.83
C PHE A 38 5.00 10.50 -25.33
N ASP A 39 5.05 11.62 -26.07
CA ASP A 39 5.39 11.66 -27.50
C ASP A 39 6.91 11.45 -27.70
N TRP A 40 7.36 10.26 -27.31
CA TRP A 40 8.72 9.77 -27.42
C TRP A 40 8.65 8.36 -28.00
N THR A 41 9.49 8.08 -29.00
CA THR A 41 9.51 6.82 -29.72
C THR A 41 10.94 6.29 -29.84
N GLY A 42 11.08 5.00 -30.13
CA GLY A 42 12.35 4.32 -30.32
C GLY A 42 12.74 3.39 -29.16
N GLU A 43 13.86 2.66 -29.34
CA GLU A 43 14.30 1.60 -28.42
C GLU A 43 14.55 2.12 -26.99
N ASP A 44 15.06 3.33 -26.84
CA ASP A 44 15.32 3.91 -25.51
C ASP A 44 14.01 4.17 -24.74
N ARG A 45 12.94 4.53 -25.43
CA ARG A 45 11.61 4.69 -24.84
C ARG A 45 11.09 3.35 -24.34
N ASP A 46 11.19 2.32 -25.18
CA ASP A 46 10.72 0.98 -24.84
C ASP A 46 11.50 0.41 -23.64
N ARG A 47 12.83 0.62 -23.60
CA ARG A 47 13.68 0.25 -22.47
C ARG A 47 13.28 1.00 -21.19
N TYR A 48 13.08 2.32 -21.27
CA TYR A 48 12.69 3.13 -20.12
C TYR A 48 11.33 2.71 -19.55
N ILE A 49 10.32 2.48 -20.41
CA ILE A 49 9.00 1.99 -19.99
C ILE A 49 9.15 0.64 -19.27
N GLN A 50 9.90 -0.29 -19.86
CA GLN A 50 10.13 -1.60 -19.28
C GLN A 50 10.85 -1.53 -17.92
N GLU A 51 11.89 -0.71 -17.79
CA GLU A 51 12.62 -0.50 -16.54
C GLU A 51 11.73 0.13 -15.47
N PHE A 52 10.93 1.13 -15.85
CA PHE A 52 9.99 1.79 -14.95
C PHE A 52 8.93 0.81 -14.42
N GLU A 53 8.28 0.06 -15.31
CA GLU A 53 7.25 -0.92 -14.93
C GLU A 53 7.83 -2.07 -14.10
N SER A 54 8.98 -2.61 -14.50
CA SER A 54 9.60 -3.73 -13.80
C SER A 54 10.14 -3.33 -12.42
N THR A 55 10.70 -2.12 -12.28
CA THR A 55 11.28 -1.68 -11.00
C THR A 55 10.22 -1.07 -10.10
N VAL A 56 9.55 0.00 -10.56
CA VAL A 56 8.63 0.77 -9.73
C VAL A 56 7.32 0.00 -9.52
N GLY A 57 6.82 -0.67 -10.56
CA GLY A 57 5.59 -1.46 -10.47
C GLY A 57 5.70 -2.61 -9.46
N GLN A 58 6.82 -3.33 -9.44
CA GLN A 58 7.06 -4.39 -8.46
C GLN A 58 7.13 -3.84 -7.02
N LEU A 59 7.81 -2.72 -6.80
CA LEU A 59 7.89 -2.09 -5.48
C LEU A 59 6.52 -1.61 -4.98
N VAL A 60 5.70 -1.04 -5.87
CA VAL A 60 4.34 -0.61 -5.56
C VAL A 60 3.45 -1.79 -5.16
N GLN A 61 3.52 -2.90 -5.90
CA GLN A 61 2.80 -4.12 -5.54
C GLN A 61 3.23 -4.65 -4.16
N GLN A 62 4.53 -4.64 -3.85
CA GLN A 62 5.05 -5.05 -2.55
C GLN A 62 4.57 -4.13 -1.41
N VAL A 63 4.51 -2.82 -1.64
CA VAL A 63 4.00 -1.86 -0.65
C VAL A 63 2.51 -2.09 -0.40
N GLN A 64 1.71 -2.26 -1.46
CA GLN A 64 0.28 -2.54 -1.34
C GLN A 64 0.03 -3.83 -0.54
N GLN A 65 0.74 -4.92 -0.88
CA GLN A 65 0.62 -6.19 -0.19
C GLN A 65 0.96 -6.06 1.30
N GLN A 66 2.10 -5.45 1.62
CA GLN A 66 2.51 -5.28 3.02
C GLN A 66 1.54 -4.39 3.79
N ALA A 67 1.07 -3.30 3.17
CA ALA A 67 0.05 -2.44 3.77
C ALA A 67 -1.22 -3.21 4.14
N GLN A 68 -1.71 -4.06 3.23
CA GLN A 68 -2.85 -4.93 3.50
C GLN A 68 -2.57 -5.87 4.70
N GLU A 69 -1.42 -6.55 4.70
CA GLU A 69 -1.03 -7.48 5.77
C GLU A 69 -0.88 -6.79 7.13
N PHE A 70 -0.35 -5.57 7.17
CA PHE A 70 -0.27 -4.78 8.40
C PHE A 70 -1.64 -4.28 8.85
N GLY A 71 -2.50 -3.85 7.92
CA GLY A 71 -3.88 -3.45 8.18
C GLY A 71 -4.70 -4.58 8.80
N ASP A 72 -4.61 -5.78 8.25
CA ASP A 72 -5.32 -6.95 8.75
C ASP A 72 -4.80 -7.40 10.12
N ARG A 73 -3.49 -7.36 10.33
CA ARG A 73 -2.92 -7.63 11.67
C ARG A 73 -3.39 -6.62 12.71
N ALA A 74 -3.49 -5.33 12.36
CA ALA A 74 -3.99 -4.31 13.26
C ALA A 74 -5.45 -4.58 13.66
N ARG A 75 -6.32 -4.90 12.69
CA ARG A 75 -7.73 -5.28 12.94
C ARG A 75 -7.83 -6.53 13.83
N ASN A 76 -7.04 -7.56 13.54
CA ASN A 76 -7.00 -8.78 14.35
C ASN A 76 -6.57 -8.50 15.80
N ASN A 77 -5.54 -7.67 16.00
CA ASN A 77 -5.09 -7.30 17.34
C ASN A 77 -6.15 -6.48 18.11
N ALA A 78 -6.84 -5.56 17.43
CA ALA A 78 -7.93 -4.80 18.03
C ALA A 78 -9.07 -5.71 18.51
N ASN A 79 -9.45 -6.70 17.70
CA ASN A 79 -10.47 -7.69 18.07
C ASN A 79 -10.05 -8.56 19.26
N GLN A 80 -8.82 -9.07 19.24
CA GLN A 80 -8.28 -9.84 20.38
C GLN A 80 -8.27 -9.04 21.68
N GLN A 81 -7.94 -7.74 21.60
CA GLN A 81 -7.97 -6.87 22.78
C GLN A 81 -9.40 -6.68 23.30
N ARG A 82 -10.40 -6.53 22.42
CA ARG A 82 -11.82 -6.45 22.82
C ARG A 82 -12.25 -7.72 23.55
N ASP A 83 -11.95 -8.88 22.99
CA ASP A 83 -12.30 -10.18 23.57
C ASP A 83 -11.62 -10.40 24.92
N ALA A 84 -10.36 -10.01 25.06
CA ALA A 84 -9.61 -10.14 26.31
C ALA A 84 -10.03 -9.13 27.40
N SER A 85 -10.77 -8.07 27.03
CA SER A 85 -11.20 -7.00 27.93
C SER A 85 -12.70 -7.02 28.25
N ALA A 86 -13.45 -7.92 27.60
CA ALA A 86 -14.85 -8.23 27.89
C ALA A 86 -14.98 -9.14 29.13
#